data_AF-A0A2U1JGM6-F1
#
_entry.id   AF-A0A2U1JGM6-F1
#
_cell.length_a   1.000
_cell.length_b   1.000
_cell.length_c   1.000
_cell.angle_alpha   90.00
_cell.angle_beta   90.00
_cell.angle_gamma   90.00
#
_symmetry.space_group_name_H-M   'P 1'
#
loop_
_entity.id
_entity.type
_entity.pdbx_description
1 polymer ?
#
loop_
_entity_poly.entity_id
_entity_poly.type
_entity_poly.pdbx_seq_one_letter_code
_entity_poly.pdbx_strand_id
1 'polypeptide(L)'
;MNFIKKVERINKTHHLVCQEKTGSPFELACILGISRSQLYNIIDMLKENDAPIKYSKKRTTFYYEQPFDLELKYSLKIITDEETKEIFGGLDFRPIILDGSLFPLQ
;
A
#
# COMPACT_ATOMS: atom_id res chain seq x y z
N MET A 1 4.79 13.16 -0.55
CA MET A 1 3.66 12.66 0.26
C MET A 1 4.08 11.34 0.87
N ASN A 2 4.03 11.16 2.19
CA ASN A 2 4.38 9.87 2.80
C ASN A 2 3.40 8.79 2.36
N PHE A 3 3.92 7.61 2.00
CA PHE A 3 3.11 6.47 1.52
C PHE A 3 2.01 6.10 2.52
N ILE A 4 2.35 5.99 3.80
CA ILE A 4 1.42 5.66 4.90
C ILE A 4 0.23 6.62 4.92
N LYS A 5 0.50 7.94 4.88
CA LYS A 5 -0.56 8.98 4.86
C LYS A 5 -1.46 8.88 3.63
N LYS A 6 -0.94 8.42 2.49
CA LYS A 6 -1.76 8.23 1.27
C LYS A 6 -2.72 7.07 1.46
N VAL A 7 -2.24 5.94 1.99
CA VAL A 7 -3.06 4.76 2.26
C VAL A 7 -4.16 5.07 3.29
N GLU A 8 -3.81 5.75 4.39
CA GLU A 8 -4.79 6.21 5.39
C GLU A 8 -5.91 7.06 4.78
N ARG A 9 -5.55 7.99 3.89
CA ARG A 9 -6.54 8.85 3.20
C ARG A 9 -7.44 8.06 2.27
N ILE A 10 -6.92 7.04 1.58
CA ILE A 10 -7.73 6.17 0.73
C ILE A 10 -8.75 5.42 1.59
N ASN A 11 -8.30 4.78 2.68
CA ASN A 11 -9.19 4.07 3.62
C ASN A 11 -10.25 5.01 4.22
N LYS A 12 -9.84 6.22 4.64
CA LYS A 12 -10.78 7.22 5.16
C LYS A 12 -11.78 7.68 4.10
N THR A 13 -11.35 7.84 2.86
CA THR A 13 -12.24 8.18 1.74
C THR A 13 -13.28 7.08 1.54
N HIS A 14 -12.84 5.82 1.44
CA HIS A 14 -13.73 4.67 1.29
C HIS A 14 -14.79 4.62 2.41
N HIS A 15 -14.37 4.77 3.67
CA HIS A 15 -15.28 4.77 4.82
C HIS A 15 -16.33 5.89 4.74
N LEU A 16 -15.92 7.10 4.36
CA LEU A 16 -16.84 8.24 4.24
C LEU A 16 -17.82 8.09 3.07
N VAL A 17 -17.37 7.49 1.96
CA VAL A 17 -18.21 7.21 0.78
C VAL A 17 -19.23 6.12 1.11
N CYS A 18 -18.83 5.05 1.81
CA CYS A 18 -19.75 4.00 2.28
C CYS A 18 -20.84 4.55 3.21
N GLN A 19 -20.52 5.56 4.01
CA GLN A 19 -21.46 6.21 4.91
C GLN A 19 -22.30 7.31 4.23
N GLU A 20 -22.02 7.66 2.97
CA GLU A 20 -22.59 8.84 2.30
C GLU A 20 -22.41 10.14 3.12
N LYS A 21 -21.28 10.27 3.82
CA LYS A 21 -20.94 11.41 4.71
C LYS A 21 -19.73 12.20 4.22
N THR A 22 -19.54 12.30 2.92
CA THR A 22 -18.38 13.02 2.38
C THR A 22 -18.56 14.54 2.34
N GLY A 23 -19.81 15.01 2.28
CA GLY A 23 -20.10 16.39 1.93
C GLY A 23 -19.71 16.70 0.47
N SER A 24 -19.60 18.00 0.18
CA SER A 24 -19.08 18.51 -1.08
C SER A 24 -17.63 18.10 -1.32
N PRO A 25 -17.13 18.11 -2.57
CA PRO A 25 -15.73 17.80 -2.85
C PRO A 25 -14.74 18.73 -2.14
N PHE A 26 -15.15 19.95 -1.80
CA PHE A 26 -14.34 20.86 -1.01
C PHE A 26 -14.26 20.40 0.46
N GLU A 27 -15.40 20.07 1.07
CA GLU A 27 -15.45 19.58 2.45
C GLU A 27 -14.70 18.26 2.61
N LEU A 28 -14.86 17.31 1.67
CA LEU A 28 -14.12 16.05 1.69
C LEU A 28 -12.60 16.31 1.61
N ALA A 29 -12.16 17.23 0.76
CA ALA A 29 -10.74 17.60 0.66
C ALA A 29 -10.23 18.21 1.98
N CYS A 30 -11.01 19.05 2.64
CA CYS A 30 -10.70 19.59 3.97
C CYS A 30 -10.62 18.48 5.04
N ILE A 31 -11.57 17.54 5.07
CA ILE A 31 -11.60 16.41 6.02
C ILE A 31 -10.37 15.49 5.86
N LEU A 32 -9.88 15.34 4.63
CA LEU A 32 -8.68 14.58 4.30
C LEU A 32 -7.38 15.39 4.42
N GLY A 33 -7.47 16.71 4.62
CA GLY A 33 -6.34 17.63 4.69
C GLY A 33 -5.54 17.67 3.39
N ILE A 34 -6.21 17.69 2.24
CA ILE A 34 -5.61 17.71 0.91
C ILE A 34 -6.22 18.80 0.03
N SER A 35 -5.57 19.11 -1.08
CA SER A 35 -6.16 19.98 -2.09
C SER A 35 -7.27 19.28 -2.86
N ARG A 36 -8.18 20.06 -3.48
CA ARG A 36 -9.24 19.53 -4.33
C ARG A 36 -8.71 18.65 -5.47
N SER A 37 -7.62 19.04 -6.12
CA SER A 37 -7.02 18.24 -7.19
C SER A 37 -6.51 16.89 -6.68
N GLN A 38 -5.91 16.84 -5.49
CA GLN A 38 -5.47 15.58 -4.89
C GLN A 38 -6.63 14.67 -4.50
N LEU A 39 -7.77 15.24 -4.09
CA LEU A 39 -8.99 14.47 -3.89
C LEU A 39 -9.42 13.78 -5.19
N TYR A 40 -9.49 14.52 -6.30
CA TYR A 40 -9.86 13.92 -7.59
C TYR A 40 -8.86 12.84 -8.03
N ASN A 41 -7.56 13.02 -7.80
CA ASN A 41 -6.57 11.96 -8.05
C ASN A 41 -6.85 10.68 -7.25
N ILE A 42 -7.32 10.79 -5.99
CA ILE A 42 -7.71 9.62 -5.19
C ILE A 42 -8.97 8.97 -5.74
N ILE A 43 -9.97 9.78 -6.10
CA ILE A 43 -11.24 9.29 -6.65
C ILE A 43 -11.01 8.61 -8.00
N ASP A 44 -10.19 9.18 -8.87
CA ASP A 44 -9.91 8.62 -10.18
C ASP A 44 -9.08 7.34 -10.06
N MET A 45 -8.10 7.29 -9.14
CA MET A 45 -7.40 6.05 -8.81
C MET A 45 -8.35 4.96 -8.28
N LEU A 46 -9.34 5.30 -7.46
CA LEU A 46 -10.35 4.34 -7.03
C LEU A 46 -11.20 3.85 -8.22
N LYS A 47 -11.61 4.73 -9.13
CA LYS A 47 -12.34 4.34 -10.34
C LYS A 47 -11.52 3.47 -11.28
N GLU A 48 -10.21 3.71 -11.38
CA GLU A 48 -9.28 2.86 -12.13
C GLU A 48 -9.21 1.44 -11.55
N ASN A 49 -9.50 1.27 -10.26
CA ASN A 49 -9.61 -0.02 -9.58
C ASN A 49 -11.08 -0.48 -9.49
N ASP A 50 -11.88 -0.19 -10.52
CA ASP A 50 -13.28 -0.60 -10.67
C ASP A 50 -14.23 -0.11 -9.56
N ALA A 51 -13.86 0.90 -8.78
CA ALA A 51 -14.74 1.45 -7.77
C ALA A 51 -15.86 2.30 -8.42
N PRO A 52 -17.15 1.95 -8.24
CA PRO A 52 -18.27 2.63 -8.89
C PRO A 52 -18.66 3.93 -8.14
N ILE A 53 -17.70 4.86 -7.99
CA ILE A 53 -17.88 6.10 -7.24
C ILE A 53 -18.54 7.18 -8.10
N LYS A 54 -19.66 7.73 -7.62
CA LYS A 54 -20.28 8.93 -8.19
C LYS A 54 -20.54 9.99 -7.15
N TYR A 55 -20.67 11.24 -7.61
CA TYR A 55 -21.05 12.37 -6.77
C TYR A 55 -22.50 12.77 -7.04
N SER A 56 -23.31 12.83 -5.99
CA SER A 56 -24.68 13.33 -6.07
C SER A 56 -24.71 14.79 -5.64
N LYS A 57 -25.05 15.70 -6.56
CA LYS A 57 -25.26 17.12 -6.25
C LYS A 57 -26.46 17.34 -5.32
N LYS A 58 -27.49 16.49 -5.42
CA LYS A 58 -28.72 16.60 -4.62
C LYS A 58 -28.49 16.22 -3.15
N ARG A 59 -27.69 15.18 -2.92
CA ARG A 59 -27.33 14.70 -1.57
C ARG A 59 -26.04 15.32 -1.04
N THR A 60 -25.33 16.08 -1.87
CA THR A 60 -24.01 16.66 -1.59
C THR A 60 -23.06 15.63 -0.98
N THR A 61 -22.97 14.45 -1.61
CA THR A 61 -22.10 13.37 -1.14
C THR A 61 -21.63 12.50 -2.29
N PHE A 62 -20.46 11.91 -2.14
CA PHE A 62 -20.02 10.76 -2.91
C PHE A 62 -20.70 9.50 -2.37
N TYR A 63 -20.99 8.57 -3.29
CA TYR A 63 -21.62 7.29 -3.00
C TYR A 63 -21.13 6.24 -4.00
N TYR A 64 -21.28 4.97 -3.64
CA TYR A 64 -21.06 3.84 -4.53
C TYR A 64 -22.37 3.47 -5.23
N GLU A 65 -22.37 3.33 -6.55
CA GLU A 65 -23.56 2.90 -7.31
C GLU A 65 -23.87 1.41 -7.13
N GLN A 66 -22.85 0.61 -6.85
CA GLN A 66 -22.95 -0.81 -6.61
C GLN A 66 -22.22 -1.14 -5.31
N PRO A 67 -22.59 -2.22 -4.60
CA PRO A 67 -21.85 -2.65 -3.42
C PRO A 67 -20.37 -2.83 -3.76
N PHE A 68 -19.52 -2.09 -3.06
CA PHE A 68 -18.08 -2.08 -3.27
C PHE A 68 -17.41 -2.06 -1.90
N ASP A 69 -16.45 -2.96 -1.72
CA ASP A 69 -15.67 -3.07 -0.49
C ASP A 69 -14.18 -2.98 -0.85
N LEU A 70 -13.44 -2.17 -0.10
CA LEU A 70 -12.03 -1.92 -0.36
C LEU A 70 -11.21 -2.41 0.82
N GLU A 71 -10.46 -3.48 0.62
CA GLU A 71 -9.52 -4.01 1.60
C GLU A 71 -8.06 -3.71 1.18
N LEU A 72 -7.37 -2.85 1.95
CA LEU A 72 -5.96 -2.54 1.74
C LEU A 72 -5.10 -3.17 2.83
N LYS A 73 -4.30 -4.18 2.47
CA LYS A 73 -3.32 -4.83 3.35
C LYS A 73 -1.90 -4.41 2.96
N TYR A 74 -1.15 -3.87 3.91
CA TYR A 74 0.25 -3.47 3.70
C TYR A 74 1.12 -3.85 4.89
N SER A 75 2.36 -4.27 4.61
CA SER A 75 3.39 -4.58 5.61
C SER A 75 4.61 -3.71 5.33
N LEU A 76 5.10 -3.02 6.36
CA LEU A 76 6.28 -2.17 6.27
C LEU A 76 7.32 -2.72 7.23
N LYS A 77 8.38 -3.35 6.69
CA LYS A 77 9.56 -3.76 7.46
C LYS A 77 10.67 -2.74 7.23
N ILE A 78 10.99 -1.96 8.26
CA ILE A 78 12.20 -1.13 8.25
C ILE A 78 13.35 -2.06 8.61
N ILE A 79 14.27 -2.26 7.66
CA ILE A 79 15.50 -3.01 7.90
C ILE A 79 16.58 -1.96 8.18
N THR A 80 17.09 -1.96 9.41
CA THR A 80 18.31 -1.23 9.78
C THR A 80 19.52 -2.11 9.49
N ASP A 81 20.61 -1.53 8.99
CA ASP A 81 21.82 -2.21 8.47
C ASP A 81 22.58 -3.12 9.47
N GLU A 82 22.05 -3.33 10.67
CA GLU A 82 22.64 -4.25 11.67
C GLU A 82 22.23 -5.72 11.45
N GLU A 83 21.25 -6.02 10.59
CA GLU A 83 21.06 -7.37 10.07
C GLU A 83 22.12 -7.61 8.98
N THR A 84 23.36 -7.88 9.42
CA THR A 84 24.31 -8.67 8.61
C THR A 84 23.56 -9.90 8.16
N LYS A 85 23.09 -9.87 6.91
CA LYS A 85 22.60 -11.07 6.25
C LYS A 85 23.82 -11.99 6.24
N GLU A 86 23.83 -12.99 7.12
CA GLU A 86 24.63 -14.18 6.90
C GLU A 86 24.09 -14.84 5.63
N ILE A 87 24.46 -14.26 4.49
CA ILE A 87 24.52 -15.00 3.25
C ILE A 87 25.64 -16.00 3.47
N PHE A 88 25.26 -17.22 3.86
CA PHE A 88 26.07 -18.40 3.57
C PHE A 88 26.14 -18.49 2.04
N GLY A 89 27.02 -17.67 1.45
CA GLY A 89 27.48 -17.84 0.08
C GLY A 89 28.06 -19.23 0.01
N GLY A 90 27.42 -20.08 -0.79
CA GLY A 90 27.67 -21.51 -0.85
C GLY A 90 29.15 -21.80 -0.71
N LEU A 91 29.49 -22.60 0.30
CA LEU A 91 30.79 -23.23 0.34
C LEU A 91 30.85 -24.17 -0.86
N ASP A 92 31.40 -23.70 -1.97
CA ASP A 92 31.94 -24.54 -3.04
C ASP A 92 33.21 -25.22 -2.48
N PHE A 93 33.05 -26.00 -1.41
CA PHE A 93 34.00 -27.06 -1.09
C PHE A 93 33.73 -28.19 -2.07
N ARG A 94 34.22 -28.02 -3.30
CA ARG A 94 34.58 -29.20 -4.08
C ARG A 94 35.85 -29.75 -3.43
N PRO A 95 35.82 -30.93 -2.78
CA PRO A 95 37.06 -31.61 -2.51
C PRO A 95 37.66 -31.95 -3.88
N ILE A 96 38.76 -31.28 -4.23
CA ILE A 96 39.61 -31.77 -5.31
C ILE A 96 40.19 -33.06 -4.77
N ILE A 97 39.64 -34.19 -5.19
CA ILE A 97 40.30 -35.47 -5.03
C ILE A 97 41.45 -35.48 -6.03
N LEU A 98 42.63 -35.01 -5.58
CA LEU A 98 43.89 -35.49 -6.12
C LEU A 98 44.38 -36.57 -5.16
N ASP A 99 44.31 -37.82 -5.61
CA ASP A 99 45.03 -38.95 -5.03
C ASP A 99 44.78 -39.26 -3.54
N GLY A 100 43.51 -39.46 -3.19
CA GLY A 100 43.12 -40.51 -2.23
C GLY A 100 43.68 -40.41 -0.81
N SER A 101 44.04 -39.23 -0.30
CA SER A 101 44.48 -39.07 1.10
C SER A 101 43.67 -37.99 1.82
N LEU A 102 43.02 -38.40 2.92
CA LEU A 102 42.30 -37.53 3.84
C LEU A 102 43.30 -36.96 4.86
N PHE A 103 43.46 -35.63 4.90
CA PHE A 103 44.14 -34.96 6.00
C PHE A 103 43.11 -34.23 6.87
N PRO A 104 43.05 -34.52 8.19
CA PRO A 104 42.29 -33.71 9.13
C PRO A 104 43.07 -32.42 9.45
N LEU A 105 42.38 -31.29 9.43
CA LEU A 105 42.90 -30.06 10.03
C LEU A 105 42.50 -30.05 11.51
N GLN A 106 43.49 -29.79 12.36
CA GLN A 106 43.41 -29.70 13.83
C GLN A 106 42.33 -28.74 14.34
#